data_AF-A0A6V7K343-F1
#
_entry.id   AF-A0A6V7K343-F1
#
_cell.length_a   1.000
_cell.length_b   1.000
_cell.length_c   1.000
_cell.angle_alpha   90.00
_cell.angle_beta   90.00
_cell.angle_gamma   90.00
#
_symmetry.space_group_name_H-M   'P 1'
#
loop_
_entity.id
_entity.type
_entity.pdbx_description
1 polymer ?
#
loop_
_entity_poly.entity_id
_entity_poly.type
_entity_poly.pdbx_seq_one_letter_code
_entity_poly.pdbx_strand_id
1 'polypeptide(L)' 'AIQSFKENCNGQRMNLKFLKYSQSSQCNNMNDSSVSYASASLVLE' A
#
# COMPACT_ATOMS: atom_id res chain seq x y z
N ALA A 1 6.85 8.41 10.55
CA ALA A 1 7.86 7.97 9.54
C ALA A 1 7.49 8.46 8.13
N ILE A 2 6.45 7.91 7.48
CA ILE A 2 6.07 8.28 6.10
C ILE A 2 5.64 9.77 5.99
N GLN A 3 4.92 10.26 6.99
CA GLN A 3 4.48 11.66 7.05
C GLN A 3 5.66 12.63 7.16
N SER A 4 6.65 12.32 8.00
CA SER A 4 7.86 13.13 8.18
C SER A 4 8.73 13.20 6.92
N PHE A 5 8.71 12.15 6.10
CA PHE A 5 9.42 12.10 4.82
C PHE A 5 8.78 12.99 3.75
N LYS A 6 7.44 13.10 3.77
CA LYS A 6 6.68 13.97 2.84
C LYS A 6 7.01 15.45 3.04
N GLU A 7 7.28 15.87 4.27
CA GLU A 7 7.59 17.27 4.58
C GLU A 7 9.04 17.67 4.27
N ASN A 8 9.96 16.70 4.09
CA ASN A 8 11.38 16.95 3.81
C ASN A 8 11.76 16.81 2.32
N CYS A 9 10.87 16.33 1.46
CA CYS A 9 11.11 16.28 0.01
C CYS A 9 10.86 17.66 -0.62
N ASN A 10 11.87 18.52 -0.50
CA ASN A 10 11.94 19.86 -1.08
C ASN A 10 11.94 19.81 -2.63
N GLY A 11 10.77 19.52 -3.23
CA GLY A 11 10.58 19.42 -4.69
C GLY A 11 10.75 18.02 -5.30
N GLN A 12 11.17 17.02 -4.51
CA GLN A 12 11.24 15.62 -4.97
C GLN A 12 9.84 15.02 -5.09
N ARG A 13 9.54 14.47 -6.27
CA ARG A 13 8.21 13.93 -6.56
C ARG A 13 8.16 12.48 -6.09
N MET A 14 7.34 12.24 -5.07
CA MET A 14 7.11 10.89 -4.53
C MET A 14 5.90 10.24 -5.18
N ASN A 15 6.09 9.05 -5.75
CA ASN A 15 5.04 8.27 -6.39
C ASN A 15 4.94 6.87 -5.76
N LEU A 16 3.92 6.65 -4.94
CA LEU A 16 3.62 5.32 -4.38
C LEU A 16 2.63 4.60 -5.31
N LYS A 17 3.02 3.45 -5.86
CA LYS A 17 2.15 2.59 -6.68
C LYS A 17 1.95 1.25 -6.01
N PHE A 18 0.70 0.85 -5.85
CA PHE A 18 0.36 -0.53 -5.48
C PHE A 18 0.62 -1.45 -6.68
N LEU A 19 1.37 -2.52 -6.44
CA LEU A 19 1.79 -3.46 -7.47
C LEU A 19 0.88 -4.68 -7.52
N LYS A 20 0.59 -5.25 -6.35
CA LYS A 20 -0.24 -6.45 -6.23
C LYS A 20 -1.10 -6.39 -5.00
N TYR A 21 -2.33 -6.86 -5.18
CA TYR A 21 -3.27 -7.15 -4.12
C TYR A 21 -3.60 -8.65 -4.18
N SER A 22 -3.58 -9.30 -3.03
CA SER A 22 -3.98 -10.70 -2.89
C SER A 22 -4.71 -10.85 -1.57
N GLN A 23 -5.58 -11.84 -1.50
CA GLN A 23 -6.38 -12.15 -0.32
C GLN A 23 -6.30 -13.65 -0.09
N SER A 24 -6.15 -14.06 1.16
CA SER A 24 -6.01 -15.49 1.52
C SER A 24 -7.19 -16.33 1.00
N SER A 25 -8.39 -15.75 1.02
CA SER A 25 -9.66 -16.37 0.67
C SER A 25 -10.68 -15.27 0.36
N GLN A 26 -11.64 -15.53 -0.51
CA GLN A 26 -12.75 -14.61 -0.71
C GLN A 26 -13.80 -14.86 0.37
N CYS A 27 -14.01 -13.88 1.25
CA CYS A 27 -15.09 -13.92 2.22
C CYS A 27 -16.43 -13.77 1.49
N ASN A 28 -17.13 -14.89 1.29
CA ASN A 28 -18.44 -14.90 0.62
C ASN A 28 -19.58 -14.91 1.65
N ASN A 29 -19.32 -15.41 2.86
CA ASN A 29 -20.25 -15.47 3.97
C ASN A 29 -19.80 -14.57 5.13
N MET A 30 -20.75 -14.15 5.96
CA MET A 30 -20.50 -13.23 7.09
C MET A 30 -19.62 -13.84 8.20
N ASN A 31 -19.52 -15.17 8.25
CA ASN A 31 -18.64 -15.89 9.17
C ASN A 31 -17.26 -16.18 8.57
N ASP A 32 -17.06 -15.92 7.27
CA ASP A 32 -15.77 -16.17 6.63
C ASP A 32 -14.79 -15.07 7.05
N SER A 33 -13.55 -15.46 7.30
CA SER A 33 -12.45 -14.54 7.60
C SER A 33 -11.37 -14.68 6.55
N SER A 34 -10.70 -13.57 6.24
CA SER A 34 -9.61 -13.53 5.27
C SER A 34 -8.58 -12.47 5.66
N VAL A 35 -7.35 -12.65 5.16
CA VAL A 35 -6.26 -11.70 5.33
C VAL A 35 -5.97 -11.05 3.99
N SER A 36 -5.96 -9.72 3.97
CA SER A 36 -5.59 -8.92 2.79
C SER A 36 -4.10 -8.63 2.79
N TYR A 37 -3.45 -8.89 1.66
CA TYR A 37 -2.05 -8.61 1.40
C TYR A 37 -1.93 -7.59 0.26
N ALA A 38 -1.19 -6.52 0.50
CA ALA A 38 -0.88 -5.54 -0.52
C ALA A 38 0.62 -5.31 -0.59
N SER A 39 1.14 -5.12 -1.80
CA SER A 39 2.52 -4.70 -2.05
C SER A 39 2.51 -3.40 -2.83
N ALA A 40 3.43 -2.50 -2.49
CA ALA A 40 3.58 -1.21 -3.13
C ALA A 40 5.06 -0.86 -3.31
N SER A 41 5.33 -0.03 -4.32
CA SER A 41 6.64 0.56 -4.57
C SER A 41 6.54 2.07 -4.48
N LEU A 42 7.48 2.70 -3.79
CA LEU A 42 7.63 4.14 -3.72
C LEU A 42 8.79 4.55 -4.61
N VAL A 43 8.54 5.45 -5.55
CA VAL A 43 9.56 6.08 -6.41
C VAL A 43 9.76 7.52 -5.95
N LEU A 44 11.01 7.95 -5.81
CA LEU A 44 11.37 9.35 -5.61
C LEU A 44 12.06 9.86 -6.89
N GLU A 45 11.52 10.90 -7.50
CA GLU A 45 12.04 11.57 -8.71
C GLU A 45 12.65 12.94 -8.38
#